data_AF-W6KY04-F1
#
_entry.id   AF-W6KY04-F1
#
_cell.length_a   1.000
_cell.length_b   1.000
_cell.length_c   1.000
_cell.angle_alpha   90.00
_cell.angle_beta   90.00
_cell.angle_gamma   90.00
#
_symmetry.space_group_name_H-M   'P 1'
#
loop_
_entity.id
_entity.type
_entity.pdbx_description
1 polymer ?
#
loop_
_entity_poly.entity_id
_entity_poly.type
_entity_poly.pdbx_seq_one_letter_code
_entity_poly.pdbx_strand_id
1 'polypeptide(L)'
;MGCNMEKMIPSMEERRTVSQRKEAWEGIKNKLPVMKTSEGKALREELFSVLHKQDADTITMDEMLKGLIDKLHMDEFTSRLKYVVRRSFGKVKKLLGDERNPDKASYREFCLIISYIYFRFQLRIMLDDLFPEGKEVFTFDDFQKAVPNLKEWGLRIGSASRIFKDIDKKNKESITFDQISSWGAGKKLAEEGDPDEFEHDQ
;
A
#
# COMPACT_ATOMS: atom_id res chain seq x y z
N MET A 1 11.80 2.72 19.41
CA MET A 1 10.49 2.14 19.77
C MET A 1 10.30 0.82 19.05
N GLY A 2 10.24 -0.30 19.77
CA GLY A 2 10.15 -1.64 19.18
C GLY A 2 8.81 -1.88 18.50
N CYS A 3 8.83 -2.22 17.21
CA CYS A 3 7.62 -2.70 16.52
C CYS A 3 7.24 -4.06 17.10
N ASN A 4 6.13 -4.11 17.85
CA ASN A 4 5.57 -5.35 18.40
C ASN A 4 4.74 -6.05 17.31
N MET A 5 5.10 -7.28 16.91
CA MET A 5 4.48 -7.97 15.76
C MET A 5 3.04 -8.42 16.02
N GLU A 6 2.65 -8.62 17.28
CA GLU A 6 1.26 -8.92 17.66
C GLU A 6 0.30 -7.80 17.22
N LYS A 7 0.77 -6.54 17.18
CA LYS A 7 -0.01 -5.42 16.64
C LYS A 7 -0.02 -5.37 15.12
N MET A 8 0.77 -6.19 14.43
CA MET A 8 0.83 -6.21 12.96
C MET A 8 -0.14 -7.22 12.35
N ILE A 9 -0.50 -8.28 13.07
CA ILE A 9 -1.47 -9.28 12.62
C ILE A 9 -2.87 -8.87 13.12
N PRO A 10 -3.90 -8.78 12.26
CA PRO A 10 -5.26 -8.50 12.70
C PRO A 10 -5.81 -9.62 13.61
N SER A 11 -6.65 -9.25 14.58
CA SER A 11 -7.43 -10.23 15.34
C SER A 11 -8.39 -10.99 14.41
N MET A 12 -8.93 -12.14 14.83
CA MET A 12 -9.87 -12.90 14.00
C MET A 12 -11.14 -12.09 13.67
N GLU A 13 -11.63 -11.30 14.61
CA GLU A 13 -12.80 -10.43 14.46
C GLU A 13 -12.55 -9.27 13.49
N GLU A 14 -11.31 -8.81 13.39
CA GLU A 14 -10.91 -7.75 12.46
C GLU A 14 -10.68 -8.27 11.03
N ARG A 15 -10.53 -9.59 10.82
CA ARG A 15 -10.21 -10.15 9.50
C ARG A 15 -11.45 -10.21 8.62
N ARG A 16 -11.38 -9.50 7.49
CA ARG A 16 -12.22 -9.79 6.34
C ARG A 16 -11.90 -11.20 5.82
N THR A 17 -12.85 -11.87 5.18
CA THR A 17 -12.56 -13.10 4.44
C THR A 17 -11.87 -12.76 3.10
N VAL A 18 -11.30 -13.78 2.44
CA VAL A 18 -10.75 -13.61 1.07
C VAL A 18 -11.84 -13.11 0.11
N SER A 19 -13.03 -13.72 0.15
CA SER A 19 -14.14 -13.34 -0.72
C SER A 19 -14.60 -11.89 -0.50
N GLN A 20 -14.73 -11.47 0.76
CA GLN A 20 -15.07 -10.07 1.10
C GLN A 20 -14.03 -9.09 0.58
N ARG A 21 -12.73 -9.41 0.70
CA ARG A 21 -11.66 -8.55 0.17
C ARG A 21 -11.70 -8.46 -1.35
N LYS A 22 -11.95 -9.56 -2.04
CA LYS A 22 -12.05 -9.58 -3.50
C LYS A 22 -13.23 -8.73 -3.98
N GLU A 23 -14.39 -8.90 -3.37
CA GLU A 23 -15.58 -8.08 -3.67
C GLU A 23 -15.31 -6.59 -3.45
N ALA A 24 -14.78 -6.22 -2.28
CA ALA A 24 -14.42 -4.83 -2.00
C ALA A 24 -13.37 -4.30 -2.99
N TRP A 25 -12.38 -5.12 -3.36
CA TRP A 25 -11.34 -4.72 -4.31
C TRP A 25 -11.89 -4.38 -5.69
N GLU A 26 -12.86 -5.15 -6.19
CA GLU A 26 -13.51 -4.85 -7.47
C GLU A 26 -14.19 -3.47 -7.44
N GLY A 27 -14.77 -3.08 -6.31
CA GLY A 27 -15.37 -1.77 -6.11
C GLY A 27 -14.37 -0.61 -5.92
N ILE A 28 -13.11 -0.90 -5.57
CA ILE A 28 -12.11 0.12 -5.20
C ILE A 28 -11.03 0.30 -6.28
N LYS A 29 -10.65 -0.76 -6.99
CA LYS A 29 -9.43 -0.78 -7.83
C LYS A 29 -9.37 0.30 -8.91
N ASN A 30 -10.51 0.72 -9.45
CA ASN A 30 -10.57 1.76 -10.48
C ASN A 30 -10.78 3.17 -9.91
N LYS A 31 -11.03 3.28 -8.60
CA LYS A 31 -11.22 4.58 -7.92
C LYS A 31 -9.93 5.18 -7.38
N LEU A 32 -8.84 4.42 -7.36
CA LEU A 32 -7.52 4.88 -6.93
C LEU A 32 -6.68 5.22 -8.18
N PRO A 33 -6.52 6.51 -8.52
CA PRO A 33 -5.90 6.92 -9.78
C PRO A 33 -4.37 6.80 -9.72
N VAL A 34 -3.87 5.60 -10.03
CA VAL A 34 -2.43 5.27 -10.07
C VAL A 34 -1.82 5.30 -11.48
N MET A 35 -2.66 5.47 -12.51
CA MET A 35 -2.22 5.50 -13.90
C MET A 35 -1.38 6.75 -14.20
N LYS A 36 -0.31 6.55 -14.98
CA LYS A 36 0.63 7.60 -15.40
C LYS A 36 0.19 8.23 -16.72
N THR A 37 -0.97 8.87 -16.69
CA THR A 37 -1.59 9.53 -17.83
C THR A 37 -2.17 10.87 -17.40
N SER A 38 -2.47 11.75 -18.37
CA SER A 38 -3.13 13.04 -18.08
C SER A 38 -4.51 12.85 -17.45
N GLU A 39 -5.25 11.80 -17.84
CA GLU A 39 -6.52 11.43 -17.18
C GLU A 39 -6.28 11.02 -15.72
N GLY A 40 -5.25 10.20 -15.46
CA GLY A 40 -4.89 9.83 -14.09
C GLY A 40 -4.52 11.02 -13.22
N LYS A 41 -3.80 11.98 -13.79
CA LYS A 41 -3.47 13.24 -13.12
C LYS A 41 -4.74 14.03 -12.76
N ALA A 42 -5.65 14.21 -13.72
CA ALA A 42 -6.91 14.90 -13.48
C ALA A 42 -7.73 14.23 -12.37
N LEU A 43 -7.81 12.90 -12.36
CA LEU A 43 -8.47 12.13 -11.30
C LEU A 43 -7.78 12.29 -9.94
N ARG A 44 -6.45 12.38 -9.90
CA ARG A 44 -5.69 12.67 -8.66
C ARG A 44 -5.95 14.08 -8.14
N GLU A 45 -5.98 15.08 -9.03
CA GLU A 45 -6.31 16.47 -8.68
C GLU A 45 -7.74 16.58 -8.13
N GLU A 46 -8.71 15.95 -8.80
CA GLU A 46 -10.10 15.90 -8.34
C GLU A 46 -10.19 15.19 -6.97
N LEU A 47 -9.59 14.01 -6.84
CA LEU A 47 -9.63 13.27 -5.58
C LEU A 47 -8.99 14.09 -4.46
N PHE A 48 -7.80 14.68 -4.69
CA PHE A 48 -7.19 15.57 -3.71
C PHE A 48 -8.17 16.68 -3.34
N SER A 49 -8.78 17.37 -4.31
CA SER A 49 -9.80 18.40 -4.14
C SER A 49 -10.99 18.01 -3.28
N VAL A 50 -11.47 16.78 -3.42
CA VAL A 50 -12.63 16.30 -2.66
C VAL A 50 -12.26 15.95 -1.22
N LEU A 51 -11.01 15.55 -0.97
CA LEU A 51 -10.57 15.11 0.36
C LEU A 51 -9.98 16.24 1.23
N HIS A 52 -9.34 17.24 0.61
CA HIS A 52 -8.74 18.36 1.32
C HIS A 52 -9.73 19.52 1.51
N LYS A 53 -9.50 20.34 2.55
CA LYS A 53 -10.24 21.59 2.71
C LYS A 53 -9.72 22.63 1.72
N GLN A 54 -10.64 23.32 1.07
CA GLN A 54 -10.35 24.44 0.19
C GLN A 54 -9.44 25.46 0.90
N ASP A 55 -8.38 25.92 0.20
CA ASP A 55 -7.32 26.86 0.64
C ASP A 55 -6.13 26.27 1.44
N ALA A 56 -6.03 24.94 1.61
CA ALA A 56 -4.84 24.29 2.16
C ALA A 56 -3.94 23.69 1.07
N ASP A 57 -2.63 23.86 1.20
CA ASP A 57 -1.59 23.28 0.31
C ASP A 57 -1.25 21.82 0.64
N THR A 58 -1.74 21.33 1.76
CA THR A 58 -1.45 20.01 2.32
C THR A 58 -2.71 19.35 2.88
N ILE A 59 -2.78 18.03 2.77
CA ILE A 59 -3.83 17.20 3.38
C ILE A 59 -3.30 16.54 4.64
N THR A 60 -4.09 16.55 5.72
CA THR A 60 -3.76 15.82 6.95
C THR A 60 -4.04 14.33 6.84
N MET A 61 -3.40 13.52 7.68
CA MET A 61 -3.65 12.08 7.76
C MET A 61 -5.11 11.75 8.09
N ASP A 62 -5.75 12.55 8.94
CA ASP A 62 -7.15 12.36 9.33
C ASP A 62 -8.12 12.75 8.21
N GLU A 63 -7.86 13.83 7.48
CA GLU A 63 -8.63 14.21 6.28
C GLU A 63 -8.52 13.13 5.20
N MET A 64 -7.30 12.64 4.96
CA MET A 64 -7.10 11.54 4.02
C MET A 64 -7.84 10.28 4.47
N LEU A 65 -7.71 9.86 5.73
CA LEU A 65 -8.42 8.69 6.26
C LEU A 65 -9.93 8.84 6.11
N LYS A 66 -10.49 9.98 6.50
CA LYS A 66 -11.92 10.28 6.37
C LYS A 66 -12.36 10.20 4.91
N GLY A 67 -11.58 10.77 3.99
CA GLY A 67 -11.84 10.73 2.57
C GLY A 67 -11.85 9.32 1.98
N LEU A 68 -10.86 8.50 2.32
CA LEU A 68 -10.78 7.12 1.87
C LEU A 68 -11.94 6.24 2.40
N ILE A 69 -12.51 6.58 3.54
CA ILE A 69 -13.72 5.93 4.09
C ILE A 69 -14.97 6.48 3.39
N ASP A 70 -15.23 7.78 3.54
CA ASP A 70 -16.51 8.40 3.17
C ASP A 70 -16.75 8.44 1.66
N LYS A 71 -15.69 8.47 0.84
CA LYS A 71 -15.78 8.61 -0.63
C LYS A 71 -15.43 7.34 -1.38
N LEU A 72 -14.47 6.58 -0.86
CA LEU A 72 -13.92 5.42 -1.55
C LEU A 72 -14.30 4.09 -0.89
N HIS A 73 -14.90 4.11 0.31
CA HIS A 73 -15.33 2.93 1.07
C HIS A 73 -14.20 1.90 1.27
N MET A 74 -12.96 2.37 1.46
CA MET A 74 -11.80 1.49 1.54
C MET A 74 -11.74 0.64 2.82
N ASP A 75 -12.55 0.97 3.83
CA ASP A 75 -12.74 0.20 5.05
C ASP A 75 -13.52 -1.11 4.83
N GLU A 76 -14.21 -1.24 3.69
CA GLU A 76 -14.79 -2.51 3.24
C GLU A 76 -13.68 -3.53 2.96
N PHE A 77 -12.58 -3.11 2.33
CA PHE A 77 -11.42 -3.97 2.06
C PHE A 77 -10.65 -4.35 3.32
N THR A 78 -10.49 -3.42 4.26
CA THR A 78 -9.79 -3.67 5.52
C THR A 78 -10.31 -2.82 6.67
N SER A 79 -10.63 -3.49 7.78
CA SER A 79 -10.95 -2.84 9.07
C SER A 79 -9.79 -2.02 9.63
N ARG A 80 -8.57 -2.19 9.11
CA ARG A 80 -7.34 -1.57 9.60
C ARG A 80 -6.86 -0.41 8.73
N LEU A 81 -7.76 0.23 7.99
CA LEU A 81 -7.43 1.32 7.05
C LEU A 81 -6.62 2.44 7.73
N LYS A 82 -6.99 2.86 8.95
CA LYS A 82 -6.22 3.85 9.74
C LYS A 82 -4.74 3.47 9.89
N TYR A 83 -4.47 2.20 10.13
CA TYR A 83 -3.11 1.70 10.25
C TYR A 83 -2.39 1.69 8.90
N VAL A 84 -3.09 1.31 7.83
CA VAL A 84 -2.56 1.35 6.46
C VAL A 84 -2.17 2.77 6.08
N VAL A 85 -3.07 3.75 6.23
CA VAL A 85 -2.82 5.17 5.94
C VAL A 85 -1.60 5.68 6.70
N ARG A 86 -1.55 5.48 8.02
CA ARG A 86 -0.40 5.90 8.85
C ARG A 86 0.92 5.29 8.38
N ARG A 87 0.92 4.01 7.99
CA ARG A 87 2.11 3.33 7.46
C ARG A 87 2.52 3.91 6.11
N SER A 88 1.56 4.28 5.27
CA SER A 88 1.81 4.87 3.95
C SER A 88 2.47 6.25 4.08
N PHE A 89 1.98 7.12 4.97
CA PHE A 89 2.62 8.41 5.27
C PHE A 89 4.09 8.20 5.68
N GLY A 90 4.34 7.39 6.71
CA GLY A 90 5.70 7.15 7.18
C GLY A 90 6.62 6.53 6.12
N LYS A 91 6.07 5.73 5.21
CA LYS A 91 6.84 5.15 4.10
C LYS A 91 7.22 6.20 3.07
N VAL A 92 6.27 7.03 2.63
CA VAL A 92 6.49 8.06 1.61
C VAL A 92 7.42 9.15 2.12
N LYS A 93 7.22 9.61 3.37
CA LYS A 93 8.10 10.58 4.04
C LYS A 93 9.55 10.09 4.06
N LYS A 94 9.75 8.83 4.45
CA LYS A 94 11.08 8.19 4.42
C LYS A 94 11.64 8.05 3.00
N LEU A 95 10.81 7.75 2.02
CA LEU A 95 11.23 7.61 0.62
C LEU A 95 11.75 8.95 0.06
N LEU A 96 11.06 10.05 0.38
CA LEU A 96 11.42 11.39 -0.06
C LEU A 96 12.49 12.07 0.82
N GLY A 97 12.79 11.52 2.00
CA GLY A 97 13.72 12.12 2.95
C GLY A 97 13.19 13.37 3.65
N ASP A 98 11.87 13.58 3.67
CA ASP A 98 11.21 14.68 4.38
C ASP A 98 10.34 14.12 5.51
N GLU A 99 10.82 14.21 6.75
CA GLU A 99 10.11 13.75 7.95
C GLU A 99 9.62 14.92 8.83
N ARG A 100 9.66 16.17 8.34
CA ARG A 100 9.37 17.37 9.15
C ARG A 100 7.92 17.45 9.61
N ASN A 101 7.00 17.07 8.73
CA ASN A 101 5.55 17.04 8.98
C ASN A 101 5.01 15.62 8.73
N PRO A 102 5.14 14.70 9.70
CA PRO A 102 4.84 13.29 9.50
C PRO A 102 3.34 12.98 9.32
N ASP A 103 2.47 13.93 9.66
CA ASP A 103 1.01 13.84 9.64
C ASP A 103 0.34 14.63 8.51
N LYS A 104 1.12 15.36 7.69
CA LYS A 104 0.64 16.13 6.54
C LYS A 104 1.31 15.65 5.26
N ALA A 105 0.59 15.71 4.16
CA ALA A 105 1.09 15.39 2.83
C ALA A 105 0.83 16.54 1.87
N SER A 106 1.85 16.96 1.14
CA SER A 106 1.69 17.75 -0.09
C SER A 106 0.94 16.93 -1.15
N TYR A 107 0.50 17.58 -2.23
CA TYR A 107 -0.13 16.89 -3.36
C TYR A 107 0.73 15.74 -3.91
N ARG A 108 2.04 15.98 -4.11
CA ARG A 108 2.99 14.96 -4.55
C ARG A 108 3.05 13.77 -3.59
N GLU A 109 3.14 14.04 -2.29
CA GLU A 109 3.15 12.99 -1.26
C GLU A 109 1.84 12.22 -1.22
N PHE A 110 0.71 12.90 -1.39
CA PHE A 110 -0.60 12.26 -1.51
C PHE A 110 -0.65 11.28 -2.68
N CYS A 111 -0.16 11.67 -3.86
CA CYS A 111 -0.13 10.81 -5.05
C CYS A 111 0.69 9.53 -4.81
N LEU A 112 1.84 9.66 -4.16
CA LEU A 112 2.67 8.52 -3.74
C LEU A 112 2.01 7.67 -2.66
N ILE A 113 1.30 8.28 -1.71
CA ILE A 113 0.56 7.56 -0.65
C ILE A 113 -0.56 6.72 -1.26
N ILE A 114 -1.36 7.27 -2.19
CA ILE A 114 -2.42 6.55 -2.91
C ILE A 114 -1.83 5.36 -3.68
N SER A 115 -0.76 5.59 -4.42
CA SER A 115 -0.05 4.54 -5.18
C SER A 115 0.44 3.42 -4.26
N TYR A 116 1.05 3.78 -3.14
CA TYR A 116 1.52 2.80 -2.15
C TYR A 116 0.38 1.98 -1.54
N ILE A 117 -0.76 2.60 -1.19
CA ILE A 117 -1.94 1.89 -0.68
C ILE A 117 -2.47 0.91 -1.73
N TYR A 118 -2.61 1.38 -2.97
CA TYR A 118 -3.06 0.56 -4.09
C TYR A 118 -2.18 -0.67 -4.28
N PHE A 119 -0.86 -0.50 -4.31
CA PHE A 119 0.09 -1.62 -4.43
C PHE A 119 0.00 -2.61 -3.27
N ARG A 120 -0.24 -2.15 -2.05
CA ARG A 120 -0.47 -3.04 -0.91
C ARG A 120 -1.75 -3.87 -1.06
N PHE A 121 -2.81 -3.29 -1.61
CA PHE A 121 -4.07 -3.99 -1.83
C PHE A 121 -3.93 -5.02 -2.96
N GLN A 122 -3.23 -4.68 -4.05
CA GLN A 122 -2.88 -5.65 -5.10
C GLN A 122 -2.08 -6.83 -4.55
N LEU A 123 -1.07 -6.56 -3.72
CA LEU A 123 -0.29 -7.64 -3.07
C LEU A 123 -1.16 -8.50 -2.16
N ARG A 124 -2.15 -7.92 -1.46
CA ARG A 124 -3.07 -8.71 -0.64
C ARG A 124 -3.90 -9.66 -1.49
N ILE A 125 -4.49 -9.17 -2.59
CA ILE A 125 -5.30 -10.00 -3.48
C ILE A 125 -4.46 -11.11 -4.12
N MET A 126 -3.26 -10.79 -4.60
CA MET A 126 -2.32 -11.79 -5.14
C MET A 126 -1.99 -12.89 -4.13
N LEU A 127 -1.71 -12.52 -2.88
CA LEU A 127 -1.40 -13.50 -1.84
C LEU A 127 -2.63 -14.30 -1.42
N ASP A 128 -3.81 -13.70 -1.40
CA ASP A 128 -5.07 -14.41 -1.14
C ASP A 128 -5.41 -15.43 -2.25
N ASP A 129 -4.97 -15.20 -3.49
CA ASP A 129 -5.10 -16.17 -4.59
C ASP A 129 -4.16 -17.37 -4.43
N LEU A 130 -2.94 -17.15 -3.93
CA LEU A 130 -1.95 -18.20 -3.69
C LEU A 130 -2.19 -18.97 -2.39
N PHE A 131 -2.71 -18.28 -1.38
CA PHE A 131 -2.90 -18.78 -0.02
C PHE A 131 -4.36 -18.55 0.42
N PRO A 132 -5.25 -19.51 0.08
CA PRO A 132 -6.62 -19.50 0.55
C PRO A 132 -6.69 -19.36 2.07
N GLU A 133 -7.83 -18.86 2.58
CA GLU A 133 -8.07 -18.54 4.00
C GLU A 133 -7.38 -17.27 4.52
N GLY A 134 -6.66 -16.53 3.67
CA GLY A 134 -6.16 -15.20 4.01
C GLY A 134 -4.98 -15.23 4.99
N LYS A 135 -3.94 -15.97 4.60
CA LYS A 135 -2.71 -16.14 5.37
C LYS A 135 -2.06 -14.81 5.74
N GLU A 136 -1.66 -14.67 7.01
CA GLU A 136 -1.04 -13.45 7.55
C GLU A 136 0.46 -13.61 7.86
N VAL A 137 0.97 -14.84 7.91
CA VAL A 137 2.36 -15.19 8.23
C VAL A 137 2.87 -16.19 7.19
N PHE A 138 4.04 -15.92 6.63
CA PHE A 138 4.62 -16.63 5.50
C PHE A 138 6.00 -17.15 5.87
N THR A 139 6.24 -18.44 5.66
CA THR A 139 7.58 -19.04 5.76
C THR A 139 8.39 -18.70 4.51
N PHE A 140 9.66 -19.13 4.47
CA PHE A 140 10.47 -19.00 3.26
C PHE A 140 9.86 -19.75 2.06
N ASP A 141 9.33 -20.95 2.26
CA ASP A 141 8.69 -21.74 1.20
C ASP A 141 7.45 -21.03 0.63
N ASP A 142 6.64 -20.42 1.50
CA ASP A 142 5.52 -19.60 1.05
C ASP A 142 6.01 -18.40 0.22
N PHE A 143 7.06 -17.72 0.69
CA PHE A 143 7.64 -16.61 -0.06
C PHE A 143 8.15 -17.06 -1.43
N GLN A 144 8.82 -18.21 -1.51
CA GLN A 144 9.28 -18.79 -2.79
C GLN A 144 8.13 -19.08 -3.75
N LYS A 145 6.99 -19.58 -3.25
CA LYS A 145 5.77 -19.78 -4.06
C LYS A 145 5.21 -18.47 -4.61
N ALA A 146 5.35 -17.36 -3.89
CA ALA A 146 4.90 -16.05 -4.35
C ALA A 146 5.86 -15.35 -5.32
N VAL A 147 7.13 -15.78 -5.42
CA VAL A 147 8.15 -15.12 -6.26
C VAL A 147 7.73 -14.99 -7.74
N PRO A 148 7.18 -16.02 -8.41
CA PRO A 148 6.73 -15.88 -9.80
C PRO A 148 5.70 -14.76 -9.99
N ASN A 149 4.67 -14.71 -9.14
CA ASN A 149 3.63 -13.69 -9.19
C ASN A 149 4.17 -12.29 -8.85
N LEU A 150 5.11 -12.19 -7.91
CA LEU A 150 5.77 -10.92 -7.60
C LEU A 150 6.60 -10.40 -8.78
N LYS A 151 7.25 -11.29 -9.53
CA LYS A 151 7.98 -10.93 -10.76
C LYS A 151 7.03 -10.48 -11.86
N GLU A 152 5.95 -11.23 -12.09
CA GLU A 152 4.91 -10.87 -13.06
C GLU A 152 4.25 -9.53 -12.73
N TRP A 153 4.03 -9.25 -11.45
CA TRP A 153 3.54 -7.97 -10.96
C TRP A 153 4.55 -6.81 -11.14
N GLY A 154 5.79 -7.09 -11.54
CA GLY A 154 6.77 -6.10 -11.95
C GLY A 154 7.98 -5.96 -11.03
N LEU A 155 8.11 -6.75 -9.95
CA LEU A 155 9.27 -6.66 -9.07
C LEU A 155 10.48 -7.44 -9.61
N ARG A 156 11.65 -6.81 -9.56
CA ARG A 156 12.92 -7.49 -9.85
C ARG A 156 13.38 -8.31 -8.65
N ILE A 157 13.18 -9.63 -8.70
CA ILE A 157 13.60 -10.57 -7.65
C ILE A 157 14.81 -11.38 -8.13
N GLY A 158 15.99 -11.06 -7.57
CA GLY A 158 17.23 -11.82 -7.76
C GLY A 158 17.28 -13.06 -6.85
N SER A 159 17.84 -12.90 -5.64
CA SER A 159 17.92 -13.97 -4.64
C SER A 159 16.74 -13.91 -3.66
N ALA A 160 15.82 -14.86 -3.77
CA ALA A 160 14.66 -14.96 -2.89
C ALA A 160 15.06 -15.13 -1.42
N SER A 161 16.09 -15.91 -1.13
CA SER A 161 16.58 -16.15 0.25
C SER A 161 17.19 -14.90 0.88
N ARG A 162 17.96 -14.12 0.11
CA ARG A 162 18.51 -12.84 0.59
C ARG A 162 17.39 -11.85 0.87
N ILE A 163 16.46 -11.70 -0.07
CA ILE A 163 15.31 -10.81 0.09
C ILE A 163 14.47 -11.20 1.31
N PHE A 164 14.17 -12.49 1.47
CA PHE A 164 13.41 -12.97 2.62
C PHE A 164 14.09 -12.61 3.95
N LYS A 165 15.40 -12.83 4.07
CA LYS A 165 16.19 -12.45 5.24
C LYS A 165 16.19 -10.93 5.47
N ASP A 166 16.27 -10.14 4.41
CA ASP A 166 16.23 -8.67 4.50
C ASP A 166 14.85 -8.16 5.00
N ILE A 167 13.78 -8.88 4.67
CA ILE A 167 12.41 -8.60 5.18
C ILE A 167 12.26 -9.10 6.62
N ASP A 168 12.76 -10.30 6.92
CA ASP A 168 12.79 -10.89 8.26
C ASP A 168 13.92 -10.31 9.12
N LYS A 169 13.82 -9.01 9.40
CA LYS A 169 14.84 -8.28 10.18
C LYS A 169 15.06 -8.80 11.60
N LYS A 170 14.23 -9.74 12.08
CA LYS A 170 14.31 -10.32 13.41
C LYS A 170 14.74 -11.79 13.40
N ASN A 171 15.10 -12.35 12.24
CA ASN A 171 15.48 -13.76 12.07
C ASN A 171 14.47 -14.71 12.73
N LYS A 172 13.17 -14.48 12.49
CA LYS A 172 12.06 -15.26 13.04
C LYS A 172 11.65 -16.43 12.16
N GLU A 173 12.35 -16.65 11.06
CA GLU A 173 12.08 -17.71 10.07
C GLU A 173 10.71 -17.56 9.38
N SER A 174 10.07 -16.40 9.56
CA SER A 174 8.76 -16.07 9.02
C SER A 174 8.58 -14.56 8.89
N ILE A 175 7.76 -14.15 7.92
CA ILE A 175 7.41 -12.75 7.67
C ILE A 175 5.89 -12.58 7.68
N THR A 176 5.41 -11.44 8.15
CA THR A 176 3.98 -11.12 8.13
C THR A 176 3.54 -10.52 6.79
N PHE A 177 2.24 -10.53 6.50
CA PHE A 177 1.65 -9.79 5.38
C PHE A 177 2.09 -8.31 5.40
N ASP A 178 2.11 -7.67 6.57
CA ASP A 178 2.54 -6.28 6.71
C ASP A 178 4.01 -6.07 6.28
N GLN A 179 4.90 -7.02 6.61
CA GLN A 179 6.31 -6.95 6.21
C GLN A 179 6.49 -7.15 4.70
N ILE A 180 5.92 -8.21 4.13
CA ILE A 180 6.05 -8.49 2.68
C ILE A 180 5.38 -7.38 1.85
N SER A 181 4.18 -6.91 2.23
CA SER A 181 3.48 -5.84 1.52
C SER A 181 4.22 -4.51 1.62
N SER A 182 4.81 -4.18 2.78
CA SER A 182 5.62 -2.97 2.96
C SER A 182 6.92 -2.99 2.15
N TRP A 183 7.55 -4.15 2.04
CA TRP A 183 8.71 -4.34 1.17
C TRP A 183 8.32 -4.22 -0.31
N GLY A 184 7.34 -5.01 -0.77
CA GLY A 184 6.96 -5.10 -2.17
C GLY A 184 6.39 -3.79 -2.72
N ALA A 185 5.39 -3.22 -2.05
CA ALA A 185 4.81 -1.93 -2.46
C ALA A 185 5.83 -0.79 -2.38
N GLY A 186 6.76 -0.84 -1.42
CA GLY A 186 7.81 0.15 -1.30
C GLY A 186 8.84 0.07 -2.42
N LYS A 187 9.18 -1.14 -2.87
CA LYS A 187 10.06 -1.36 -4.01
C LYS A 187 9.40 -0.89 -5.31
N LYS A 188 8.15 -1.29 -5.53
CA LYS A 188 7.38 -0.87 -6.70
C LYS A 188 7.24 0.65 -6.77
N LEU A 189 6.88 1.29 -5.67
CA LEU A 189 6.78 2.76 -5.62
C LEU A 189 8.12 3.45 -5.88
N ALA A 190 9.25 2.91 -5.39
CA ALA A 190 10.56 3.49 -5.64
C ALA A 190 11.05 3.31 -7.09
N GLU A 191 10.61 2.23 -7.76
CA GLU A 191 10.92 1.98 -9.17
C GLU A 191 10.02 2.79 -10.11
N GLU A 192 8.74 2.92 -9.76
CA GLU A 192 7.79 3.70 -10.55
C GLU A 192 7.92 5.20 -10.29
N GLY A 193 8.24 5.66 -9.08
CA GLY A 193 8.32 7.08 -8.77
C GLY A 193 6.96 7.78 -8.75
N ASP A 194 6.97 9.09 -8.96
CA ASP A 194 5.77 9.92 -8.93
C ASP A 194 4.88 9.64 -10.16
N PRO A 195 3.59 9.28 -9.98
CA PRO A 195 2.71 9.01 -11.11
C PRO A 195 2.38 10.24 -11.95
N ASP A 196 2.68 11.46 -11.50
CA ASP A 196 2.56 12.69 -12.28
C ASP A 196 3.87 13.10 -13.00
N GLU A 197 4.99 12.44 -12.70
CA GLU A 197 6.25 12.58 -13.44
C GLU A 197 6.27 11.55 -14.59
N PHE A 198 5.43 11.76 -15.60
CA PHE A 198 5.50 11.03 -16.87
C PHE A 198 5.97 11.97 -17.99
N GLU A 199 6.83 11.47 -18.88
CA GLU A 199 7.27 12.24 -20.04
C GLU A 199 6.06 12.60 -20.89
N HIS A 200 5.87 13.89 -21.13
CA HIS A 200 5.01 14.34 -22.21
C HIS A 200 5.69 13.88 -23.50
N ASP A 201 5.22 12.77 -24.08
CA ASP A 201 5.45 12.52 -25.50
C ASP A 201 4.96 13.78 -26.23
N GLN A 202 5.91 14.53 -26.79
CA GLN A 202 5.67 15.73 -27.60
C GLN A 202 4.93 15.36 -28.88
#